data_AF-A0A848XY75-F1
#
_entry.id   AF-A0A848XY75-F1
#
_cell.length_a   1.000
_cell.length_b   1.000
_cell.length_c   1.000
_cell.angle_alpha   90.00
_cell.angle_beta   90.00
_cell.angle_gamma   90.00
#
_symmetry.space_group_name_H-M   'P 1'
#
loop_
_entity.id
_entity.type
_entity.pdbx_description
1 polymer ?
#
loop_
_entity_poly.entity_id
_entity_poly.type
_entity_poly.pdbx_seq_one_letter_code
_entity_poly.pdbx_strand_id
1 'polypeptide(L)'
;RVDGPVKQEGDGRAPAGVFALTETFGYAEAADTGLPYIATNASVECVDDSASRYYNRVLARDSVAVDWTSHEEMRRRDDLYRLGVIVAHNAEAEPGGGSCIFLHVWRGPGSTPSGCTAMRSEAMDAVAAWLHGEARPVLVQLPQAEYARYRAAWMLP
;
A
#
# COMPACT_ATOMS: atom_id res chain seq x y z
N ARG A 1 10.92 -14.23 18.70
CA ARG A 1 9.61 -14.92 18.58
C ARG A 1 8.56 -13.82 18.61
N VAL A 2 7.72 -13.71 17.59
CA VAL A 2 6.67 -12.68 17.54
C VAL A 2 5.46 -13.26 18.27
N ASP A 3 5.16 -12.76 19.46
CA ASP A 3 4.08 -13.31 20.31
C ASP A 3 2.68 -12.79 19.90
N GLY A 4 2.45 -12.61 18.59
CA GLY A 4 1.21 -12.03 18.05
C GLY A 4 0.81 -12.63 16.71
N PRO A 5 -0.41 -12.30 16.23
CA PRO A 5 -0.88 -12.78 14.93
C PRO A 5 0.03 -12.28 13.81
N VAL A 6 0.38 -13.20 12.91
CA VAL A 6 1.14 -12.86 11.69
C VAL A 6 0.14 -12.56 10.58
N LYS A 7 0.36 -11.46 9.87
CA LYS A 7 -0.43 -11.04 8.71
C LYS A 7 -0.50 -12.18 7.68
N GLN A 8 -1.68 -12.41 7.13
CA GLN A 8 -1.93 -13.38 6.07
C GLN A 8 -2.87 -12.81 5.01
N GLU A 9 -2.81 -13.32 3.79
CA GLU A 9 -3.73 -12.95 2.72
C GLU A 9 -5.19 -13.22 3.14
N GLY A 10 -6.10 -12.29 2.82
CA GLY A 10 -7.52 -12.43 3.15
C GLY A 10 -7.89 -12.34 4.64
N ASP A 11 -6.96 -12.04 5.55
CA ASP A 11 -7.23 -11.92 6.99
C ASP A 11 -8.02 -10.66 7.39
N GLY A 12 -8.28 -9.76 6.44
CA GLY A 12 -9.02 -8.50 6.63
C GLY A 12 -8.30 -7.48 7.50
N ARG A 13 -7.00 -7.64 7.76
CA ARG A 13 -6.22 -6.78 8.66
C ARG A 13 -5.11 -6.05 7.91
N ALA A 14 -4.82 -4.83 8.35
CA ALA A 14 -3.62 -4.11 7.92
C ALA A 14 -2.38 -4.70 8.60
N PRO A 15 -1.21 -4.74 7.93
CA PRO A 15 0.00 -5.31 8.51
C PRO A 15 0.55 -4.41 9.63
N ALA A 16 1.04 -5.00 10.71
CA ALA A 16 1.76 -4.29 11.76
C ALA A 16 3.27 -4.43 11.53
N GLY A 17 4.02 -3.34 11.63
CA GLY A 17 5.46 -3.35 11.41
C GLY A 17 6.02 -2.00 10.97
N VAL A 18 7.25 -2.06 10.43
CA VAL A 18 7.94 -0.94 9.80
C VAL A 18 8.16 -1.30 8.33
N PHE A 19 7.63 -0.49 7.43
CA PHE A 19 7.63 -0.77 5.99
C PHE A 19 8.25 0.41 5.24
N ALA A 20 9.08 0.14 4.24
CA ALA A 20 9.51 1.19 3.33
C ALA A 20 8.32 1.71 2.51
N LEU A 21 8.34 3.01 2.18
CA LEU A 21 7.46 3.61 1.19
C LEU A 21 8.27 3.81 -0.09
N THR A 22 7.92 3.08 -1.14
CA THR A 22 8.84 2.84 -2.28
C THR A 22 8.48 3.65 -3.53
N GLU A 23 7.21 3.65 -3.91
CA GLU A 23 6.71 4.37 -5.08
C GLU A 23 5.39 5.07 -4.74
N THR A 24 5.10 6.15 -5.46
CA THR A 24 3.76 6.71 -5.58
C THR A 24 3.09 6.17 -6.83
N PHE A 25 1.77 6.19 -6.85
CA PHE A 25 0.98 5.87 -8.04
C PHE A 25 -0.23 6.79 -8.11
N GLY A 26 -0.78 6.98 -9.31
CA GLY A 26 -1.99 7.79 -9.45
C GLY A 26 -2.45 7.96 -10.89
N TYR A 27 -3.51 8.74 -11.06
CA TYR A 27 -4.24 8.81 -12.33
C TYR A 27 -3.69 9.84 -13.31
N ALA A 28 -2.81 10.73 -12.86
CA ALA A 28 -2.12 11.69 -13.70
C ALA A 28 -1.04 10.98 -14.54
N GLU A 29 -0.74 11.50 -15.73
CA GLU A 29 0.34 10.95 -16.57
C GLU A 29 1.72 11.14 -15.96
N ALA A 30 1.91 12.21 -15.19
CA ALA A 30 3.08 12.46 -14.38
C ALA A 30 2.65 13.23 -13.12
N ALA A 31 3.39 13.02 -12.03
CA ALA A 31 3.25 13.79 -10.80
C ALA A 31 4.63 14.10 -10.24
N ASP A 32 4.81 15.33 -9.76
CA ASP A 32 5.99 15.72 -9.01
C ASP A 32 5.84 15.24 -7.57
N THR A 33 6.15 13.97 -7.35
CA THR A 33 6.24 13.38 -6.01
C THR A 33 7.69 13.12 -5.71
N GLY A 34 8.13 13.23 -4.45
CA GLY A 34 9.53 12.94 -4.14
C GLY A 34 9.90 11.45 -4.12
N LEU A 35 9.01 10.57 -4.61
CA LEU A 35 9.27 9.15 -4.91
C LEU A 35 9.04 8.87 -6.41
N PRO A 36 9.55 7.75 -6.96
CA PRO A 36 9.17 7.30 -8.30
C PRO A 36 7.65 7.17 -8.42
N TYR A 37 7.10 7.63 -9.54
CA TYR A 37 5.66 7.69 -9.77
C TYR A 37 5.20 6.74 -10.88
N ILE A 38 4.18 5.93 -10.58
CA ILE A 38 3.53 5.01 -11.52
C ILE A 38 2.21 5.65 -12.00
N ALA A 39 2.17 6.06 -13.27
CA ALA A 39 0.93 6.51 -13.89
C ALA A 39 -0.01 5.33 -14.16
N THR A 40 -1.13 5.27 -13.46
CA THR A 40 -2.08 4.15 -13.56
C THR A 40 -3.11 4.38 -14.66
N ASN A 41 -3.31 3.35 -15.47
CA ASN A 41 -4.31 3.28 -16.51
C ASN A 41 -5.11 1.97 -16.37
N ALA A 42 -6.02 1.68 -17.31
CA ALA A 42 -6.89 0.51 -17.23
C ALA A 42 -6.15 -0.84 -17.34
N SER A 43 -4.89 -0.87 -17.79
CA SER A 43 -4.05 -2.06 -17.87
C SER A 43 -3.18 -2.27 -16.63
N VAL A 44 -3.03 -1.26 -15.76
CA VAL A 44 -2.18 -1.37 -14.56
C VAL A 44 -2.95 -2.07 -13.44
N GLU A 45 -2.40 -3.17 -12.96
CA GLU A 45 -2.98 -4.06 -11.96
C GLU A 45 -1.96 -4.30 -10.82
N CYS A 46 -2.45 -4.50 -9.60
CA CYS A 46 -1.67 -5.12 -8.54
C CYS A 46 -2.09 -6.58 -8.40
N VAL A 47 -1.18 -7.52 -8.57
CA VAL A 47 -1.50 -8.94 -8.55
C VAL A 47 -1.60 -9.45 -7.11
N ASP A 48 -2.79 -9.88 -6.69
CA ASP A 48 -3.07 -10.46 -5.37
C ASP A 48 -3.19 -12.00 -5.40
N ASP A 49 -3.01 -12.62 -6.57
CA ASP A 49 -2.98 -14.07 -6.73
C ASP A 49 -1.65 -14.66 -6.25
N SER A 50 -1.68 -15.30 -5.07
CA SER A 50 -0.51 -15.93 -4.45
C SER A 50 0.15 -17.05 -5.27
N ALA A 51 -0.52 -17.60 -6.30
CA ALA A 51 0.06 -18.61 -7.19
C ALA A 51 0.80 -17.99 -8.39
N SER A 52 0.64 -16.69 -8.64
CA SER A 52 1.28 -15.99 -9.76
C SER A 52 2.75 -15.69 -9.49
N ARG A 53 3.58 -15.73 -10.55
CA ARG A 53 4.97 -15.26 -10.47
C ARG A 53 5.09 -13.75 -10.26
N TYR A 54 3.99 -13.02 -10.41
CA TYR A 54 3.89 -11.57 -10.22
C TYR A 54 3.20 -11.19 -8.92
N TYR A 55 2.94 -12.14 -8.02
CA TYR A 55 2.29 -11.87 -6.73
C TYR A 55 2.90 -10.65 -6.02
N ASN A 56 2.03 -9.80 -5.48
CA ASN A 56 2.37 -8.56 -4.79
C ASN A 56 3.19 -7.57 -5.63
N ARG A 57 2.90 -7.46 -6.94
CA ARG A 57 3.53 -6.48 -7.83
C ARG A 57 2.51 -5.63 -8.56
N VAL A 58 2.83 -4.35 -8.70
CA VAL A 58 2.11 -3.40 -9.55
C VAL A 58 2.74 -3.37 -10.93
N LEU A 59 1.99 -3.76 -11.96
CA LEU A 59 2.49 -3.80 -13.34
C LEU A 59 1.37 -3.65 -14.36
N ALA A 60 1.74 -3.35 -15.60
CA ALA A 60 0.80 -3.31 -16.72
C ALA A 60 0.56 -4.72 -17.26
N ARG A 61 -0.69 -5.20 -17.26
CA ARG A 61 -1.05 -6.56 -17.70
C ARG A 61 -0.63 -6.87 -19.13
N ASP A 62 -0.58 -5.84 -19.99
CA ASP A 62 -0.25 -5.93 -21.40
C ASP A 62 1.27 -5.97 -21.64
N SER A 63 2.09 -5.72 -20.61
CA SER A 63 3.55 -5.88 -20.70
C SER A 63 4.02 -7.30 -20.40
N VAL A 64 3.13 -8.23 -20.05
CA VAL A 64 3.48 -9.58 -19.60
C VAL A 64 2.52 -10.66 -20.09
N ALA A 65 2.99 -11.92 -20.07
CA ALA A 65 2.09 -13.06 -20.13
C ALA A 65 1.38 -13.23 -18.78
N VAL A 66 0.07 -12.98 -18.76
CA VAL A 66 -0.78 -13.08 -17.56
C VAL A 66 -0.85 -14.52 -17.07
N ASP A 67 -0.55 -14.74 -15.80
CA ASP A 67 -0.64 -16.03 -15.10
C ASP A 67 -1.45 -15.96 -13.79
N TRP A 68 -2.10 -14.84 -13.51
CA TRP A 68 -2.95 -14.63 -12.33
C TRP A 68 -4.44 -14.67 -12.66
N THR A 69 -5.23 -15.01 -11.65
CA THR A 69 -6.70 -15.10 -11.71
C THR A 69 -7.40 -14.04 -10.86
N SER A 70 -6.69 -13.39 -9.94
CA SER A 70 -7.16 -12.27 -9.12
C SER A 70 -6.14 -11.12 -9.13
N HIS A 71 -6.65 -9.89 -9.01
CA HIS A 71 -5.86 -8.67 -8.93
C HIS A 71 -6.70 -7.50 -8.41
N GLU A 72 -6.02 -6.43 -7.98
CA GLU A 72 -6.61 -5.12 -7.80
C GLU A 72 -6.40 -4.24 -9.04
N GLU A 73 -7.47 -3.57 -9.49
CA GLU A 73 -7.37 -2.54 -10.53
C GLU A 73 -6.69 -1.28 -9.95
N MET A 74 -5.57 -0.84 -10.54
CA MET A 74 -4.87 0.35 -10.04
C MET A 74 -5.50 1.67 -10.50
N ARG A 75 -6.44 1.61 -11.46
CA ARG A 75 -7.31 2.73 -11.85
C ARG A 75 -8.77 2.40 -11.54
N ARG A 76 -9.15 2.61 -10.29
CA ARG A 76 -10.50 2.32 -9.77
C ARG A 76 -11.50 3.40 -10.15
N ARG A 77 -12.75 3.00 -10.41
CA ARG A 77 -13.87 3.91 -10.73
C ARG A 77 -14.37 4.75 -9.54
N ASP A 78 -14.00 4.36 -8.33
CA ASP A 78 -14.38 5.05 -7.09
C ASP A 78 -13.33 6.06 -6.61
N ASP A 79 -12.33 6.34 -7.46
CA ASP A 79 -11.25 7.32 -7.25
C ASP A 79 -10.42 7.12 -5.97
N LEU A 80 -10.55 5.99 -5.27
CA LEU A 80 -9.78 5.75 -4.05
C LEU A 80 -8.28 5.66 -4.32
N TYR A 81 -7.90 5.27 -5.54
CA TYR A 81 -6.51 5.16 -6.00
C TYR A 81 -6.09 6.35 -6.88
N ARG A 82 -6.84 7.48 -6.83
CA ARG A 82 -6.49 8.72 -7.56
C ARG A 82 -5.03 9.12 -7.32
N LEU A 83 -4.59 8.95 -6.09
CA LEU A 83 -3.21 9.09 -5.64
C LEU A 83 -2.99 8.11 -4.47
N GLY A 84 -1.86 7.42 -4.47
CA GLY A 84 -1.48 6.51 -3.39
C GLY A 84 0.02 6.26 -3.34
N VAL A 85 0.43 5.48 -2.34
CA VAL A 85 1.83 5.12 -2.07
C VAL A 85 1.90 3.62 -1.81
N ILE A 86 2.89 2.96 -2.42
CA ILE A 86 3.20 1.55 -2.19
C ILE A 86 3.86 1.38 -0.83
N VAL A 87 3.27 0.52 0.00
CA VAL A 87 3.84 0.07 1.26
C VAL A 87 4.55 -1.26 0.97
N ALA A 88 5.87 -1.32 1.21
CA ALA A 88 6.70 -2.50 0.96
C ALA A 88 6.47 -3.63 1.98
N HIS A 89 5.21 -3.96 2.23
CA HIS A 89 4.79 -5.15 2.94
C HIS A 89 4.95 -6.37 2.03
N ASN A 90 5.48 -7.47 2.58
CA ASN A 90 5.72 -8.70 1.84
C ASN A 90 6.52 -8.48 0.53
N ALA A 91 7.59 -7.68 0.60
CA ALA A 91 8.36 -7.25 -0.58
C ALA A 91 9.02 -8.41 -1.35
N GLU A 92 9.36 -9.50 -0.67
CA GLU A 92 9.86 -10.74 -1.28
C GLU A 92 8.75 -11.58 -1.94
N ALA A 93 7.49 -11.12 -1.87
CA ALA A 93 6.31 -11.77 -2.41
C ALA A 93 6.15 -13.23 -1.94
N GLU A 94 6.33 -13.46 -0.63
CA GLU A 94 6.08 -14.78 -0.03
C GLU A 94 4.58 -15.13 -0.18
N PRO A 95 4.23 -16.23 -0.86
CA PRO A 95 2.83 -16.58 -1.13
C PRO A 95 1.97 -16.60 0.14
N GLY A 96 0.84 -15.90 0.11
CA GLY A 96 -0.10 -15.83 1.24
C GLY A 96 0.32 -14.88 2.36
N GLY A 97 1.45 -14.17 2.23
CA GLY A 97 1.92 -13.18 3.21
C GLY A 97 1.09 -11.89 3.27
N GLY A 98 0.16 -11.71 2.31
CA GLY A 98 -0.57 -10.46 2.08
C GLY A 98 0.02 -9.70 0.90
N SER A 99 -0.82 -8.98 0.17
CA SER A 99 -0.45 -8.28 -1.06
C SER A 99 -1.13 -6.92 -1.18
N CYS A 100 -0.69 -6.12 -2.15
CA CYS A 100 -1.35 -4.89 -2.58
C CYS A 100 -1.67 -3.93 -1.43
N ILE A 101 -0.69 -3.72 -0.55
CA ILE A 101 -0.84 -2.82 0.60
C ILE A 101 -0.42 -1.41 0.20
N PHE A 102 -1.35 -0.47 0.35
CA PHE A 102 -1.18 0.91 -0.06
C PHE A 102 -1.59 1.90 1.03
N LEU A 103 -1.01 3.10 0.94
CA LEU A 103 -1.66 4.31 1.44
C LEU A 103 -2.51 4.90 0.31
N HIS A 104 -3.78 5.24 0.58
CA HIS A 104 -4.66 5.77 -0.48
C HIS A 104 -5.76 6.69 0.04
N VAL A 105 -6.56 7.24 -0.88
CA VAL A 105 -7.67 8.15 -0.56
C VAL A 105 -8.82 7.38 0.10
N TRP A 106 -9.33 7.94 1.19
CA TRP A 106 -10.43 7.40 1.98
C TRP A 106 -11.77 7.78 1.39
N ARG A 107 -12.67 6.78 1.28
CA ARG A 107 -14.04 6.98 0.78
C ARG A 107 -14.88 7.87 1.70
N GLY A 108 -14.54 7.93 2.99
CA GLY A 108 -15.25 8.71 3.99
C GLY A 108 -15.86 7.86 5.12
N PRO A 109 -16.64 8.50 6.02
CA PRO A 109 -17.16 7.86 7.23
C PRO A 109 -17.90 6.55 6.96
N GLY A 110 -17.66 5.54 7.79
CA GLY A 110 -18.28 4.21 7.66
C GLY A 110 -17.59 3.27 6.66
N SER A 111 -16.54 3.72 5.98
CA SER A 111 -15.69 2.84 5.17
C SER A 111 -14.41 2.44 5.91
N THR A 112 -14.12 1.14 5.93
CA THR A 112 -12.87 0.59 6.45
C THR A 112 -12.16 -0.14 5.31
N PRO A 113 -10.92 0.24 4.97
CA PRO A 113 -10.14 -0.51 4.00
C PRO A 113 -9.81 -1.91 4.54
N SER A 114 -9.75 -2.89 3.63
CA SER A 114 -9.22 -4.21 3.93
C SER A 114 -7.73 -4.19 3.68
N GLY A 115 -6.91 -4.22 4.74
CA GLY A 115 -5.45 -4.28 4.62
C GLY A 115 -4.74 -2.93 4.39
N CYS A 116 -5.23 -2.12 3.45
CA CYS A 116 -4.67 -0.79 3.18
C CYS A 116 -4.93 0.22 4.32
N THR A 117 -4.23 1.35 4.26
CA THR A 117 -4.44 2.49 5.17
C THR A 117 -4.93 3.69 4.36
N ALA A 118 -6.12 4.19 4.72
CA ALA A 118 -6.77 5.25 3.96
C ALA A 118 -6.82 6.57 4.75
N MET A 119 -6.66 7.69 4.05
CA MET A 119 -6.76 9.04 4.64
C MET A 119 -7.51 9.99 3.70
N ARG A 120 -7.95 11.16 4.21
CA ARG A 120 -8.62 12.16 3.36
C ARG A 120 -7.72 12.58 2.19
N SER A 121 -8.32 12.96 1.06
CA SER A 121 -7.63 13.40 -0.15
C SER A 121 -6.53 14.41 0.12
N GLU A 122 -6.82 15.44 0.94
CA GLU A 122 -5.87 16.51 1.23
C GLU A 122 -4.68 16.02 2.04
N ALA A 123 -4.91 15.04 2.93
CA ALA A 123 -3.84 14.40 3.68
C ALA A 123 -2.98 13.50 2.79
N MET A 124 -3.61 12.78 1.85
CA MET A 124 -2.89 11.96 0.88
C MET A 124 -2.02 12.82 -0.04
N ASP A 125 -2.55 13.94 -0.55
CA ASP A 125 -1.78 14.90 -1.36
C ASP A 125 -0.59 15.46 -0.54
N ALA A 126 -0.82 15.83 0.73
CA ALA A 126 0.23 16.33 1.61
C ALA A 126 1.31 15.27 1.90
N VAL A 127 0.93 14.01 2.14
CA VAL A 127 1.88 12.91 2.33
C VAL A 127 2.71 12.69 1.08
N ALA A 128 2.09 12.59 -0.10
CA ALA A 128 2.80 12.36 -1.36
C ALA A 128 3.80 13.49 -1.69
N ALA A 129 3.44 14.74 -1.39
CA ALA A 129 4.32 15.90 -1.57
C ALA A 129 5.47 15.95 -0.54
N TRP A 130 5.27 15.41 0.66
CA TRP A 130 6.28 15.39 1.72
C TRP A 130 7.32 14.27 1.58
N LEU A 131 6.94 13.16 0.94
CA LEU A 131 7.84 12.02 0.76
C LEU A 131 9.03 12.39 -0.14
N HIS A 132 10.23 11.98 0.27
CA HIS A 132 11.46 12.16 -0.51
C HIS A 132 12.32 10.89 -0.44
N GLY A 133 12.67 10.32 -1.59
CA GLY A 133 13.37 9.03 -1.68
C GLY A 133 14.70 8.99 -0.94
N GLU A 134 15.47 10.08 -0.97
CA GLU A 134 16.74 10.20 -0.26
C GLU A 134 16.60 10.08 1.26
N ALA A 135 15.44 10.48 1.81
CA ALA A 135 15.14 10.35 3.23
C ALA A 135 14.80 8.90 3.63
N ARG A 136 14.59 7.99 2.66
CA ARG A 136 14.19 6.60 2.85
C ARG A 136 12.99 6.48 3.80
N PRO A 137 11.84 7.05 3.42
CA PRO A 137 10.67 7.14 4.29
C PRO A 137 10.14 5.75 4.63
N VAL A 138 9.64 5.63 5.87
CA VAL A 138 9.02 4.40 6.37
C VAL A 138 7.65 4.68 6.96
N LEU A 139 6.74 3.72 6.81
CA LEU A 139 5.49 3.64 7.56
C LEU A 139 5.72 2.78 8.80
N VAL A 140 5.47 3.36 9.98
CA VAL A 140 5.39 2.62 11.23
C VAL A 140 3.92 2.42 11.57
N GLN A 141 3.46 1.18 11.55
CA GLN A 141 2.06 0.82 11.77
C GLN A 141 1.93 -0.18 12.91
N LEU A 142 1.13 0.16 13.92
CA LEU A 142 1.02 -0.59 15.18
C LEU A 142 -0.45 -0.85 15.53
N PRO A 143 -0.79 -2.01 16.12
CA PRO A 143 -2.04 -2.17 16.83
C PRO A 143 -2.14 -1.14 17.97
N GLN A 144 -3.35 -0.69 18.26
CA GLN A 144 -3.57 0.40 19.24
C GLN A 144 -2.96 0.12 20.61
N ALA A 145 -3.02 -1.13 21.10
CA ALA A 145 -2.41 -1.51 22.37
C ALA A 145 -0.88 -1.35 22.36
N GLU A 146 -0.23 -1.73 21.27
CA GLU A 146 1.23 -1.59 21.11
C GLU A 146 1.63 -0.12 20.94
N TYR A 147 0.84 0.66 20.19
CA TYR A 147 1.03 2.11 20.12
C TYR A 147 1.04 2.74 21.52
N ALA A 148 0.02 2.45 22.33
CA ALA A 148 -0.09 2.99 23.68
C ALA A 148 1.09 2.56 24.57
N ARG A 149 1.54 1.30 24.43
CA ARG A 149 2.68 0.75 25.15
C ARG A 149 4.00 1.45 24.80
N TYR A 150 4.25 1.73 23.52
CA TYR A 150 5.52 2.31 23.06
C TYR A 150 5.53 3.83 22.94
N ARG A 151 4.37 4.50 23.04
CA ARG A 151 4.22 5.95 22.80
C ARG A 151 5.28 6.81 23.49
N ALA A 152 5.48 6.63 24.80
CA ALA A 152 6.44 7.41 25.56
C ALA A 152 7.90 7.06 25.20
N ALA A 153 8.21 5.76 25.09
CA ALA A 153 9.57 5.30 24.85
C ALA A 153 10.10 5.66 23.45
N TRP A 154 9.22 5.71 22.45
CA TRP A 154 9.57 6.02 21.06
C TRP A 154 9.22 7.45 20.65
N MET A 155 8.72 8.27 21.58
CA MET A 155 8.26 9.64 21.32
C MET A 155 7.26 9.71 20.14
N LEU A 156 6.35 8.73 20.08
CA LEU A 156 5.29 8.72 19.07
C LEU A 156 4.29 9.86 19.36
N PRO A 157 3.65 10.42 18.31
CA PRO A 157 2.71 11.54 18.45
C PRO A 157 1.58 11.34 19.48
#